data_AF-A0A955ZX20-F1
#
_entry.id   AF-A0A955ZX20-F1
#
_cell.length_a   1.000
_cell.length_b   1.000
_cell.length_c   1.000
_cell.angle_alpha   90.00
_cell.angle_beta   90.00
_cell.angle_gamma   90.00
#
_symmetry.space_group_name_H-M   'P 1'
#
loop_
_entity.id
_entity.type
_entity.pdbx_description
1 polymer ?
#
loop_
_entity_poly.entity_id
_entity_poly.type
_entity_poly.pdbx_seq_one_letter_code
_entity_poly.pdbx_strand_id
1 'polypeptide(L)'
;MDYKLFATVFATVFIAELGDKTQLATMLYAADGAHPKWTVFAAAATALVVTTALGVLAGSLVSELVPPRVLKWIAGAGFIAVGLWVLVAPE
;
A
#
# COMPACT_ATOMS: atom_id res chain seq x y z
N MET A 1 -16.45 5.92 -16.79
CA MET A 1 -15.70 5.61 -15.56
C MET A 1 -16.65 5.82 -14.40
N ASP A 2 -16.73 4.88 -13.46
CA ASP A 2 -17.49 5.09 -12.23
C ASP A 2 -16.68 6.01 -11.30
N TYR A 3 -17.00 7.31 -11.35
CA TYR A 3 -16.29 8.34 -10.58
C TYR A 3 -16.49 8.17 -9.07
N LYS A 4 -17.60 7.57 -8.62
CA LYS A 4 -17.85 7.32 -7.20
C LYS A 4 -16.94 6.23 -6.69
N LEU A 5 -16.81 5.13 -7.45
CA LEU A 5 -15.88 4.06 -7.15
C LEU A 5 -14.43 4.58 -7.14
N PHE A 6 -14.03 5.34 -8.16
CA PHE A 6 -12.70 5.93 -8.22
C PHE A 6 -12.38 6.79 -6.99
N ALA A 7 -13.26 7.73 -6.64
CA ALA A 7 -13.06 8.60 -5.49
C ALA A 7 -12.99 7.81 -4.16
N THR A 8 -13.81 6.78 -4.02
CA THR A 8 -13.82 5.91 -2.82
C THR A 8 -12.50 5.14 -2.68
N VAL A 9 -12.06 4.51 -3.76
CA VAL A 9 -10.79 3.75 -3.77
C VAL A 9 -9.61 4.70 -3.54
N PHE A 10 -9.57 5.83 -4.25
CA PHE A 10 -8.52 6.84 -4.08
C PHE A 10 -8.44 7.33 -2.63
N ALA A 11 -9.56 7.80 -2.06
CA ALA A 11 -9.57 8.32 -0.70
C ALA A 11 -9.17 7.25 0.33
N THR A 12 -9.66 6.01 0.17
CA THR A 12 -9.33 4.91 1.09
C THR A 12 -7.85 4.57 1.04
N VAL A 13 -7.27 4.38 -0.14
CA VAL A 13 -5.86 4.05 -0.31
C VAL A 13 -4.98 5.23 0.12
N PHE A 14 -5.33 6.45 -0.28
CA PHE A 14 -4.58 7.64 0.09
C PHE A 14 -4.49 7.81 1.62
N ILE A 15 -5.61 7.67 2.34
CA ILE A 15 -5.62 7.76 3.80
C ILE A 15 -4.85 6.59 4.42
N ALA A 16 -4.99 5.38 3.88
CA ALA A 16 -4.31 4.19 4.41
C ALA A 16 -2.78 4.26 4.27
N GLU A 17 -2.28 4.86 3.19
CA GLU A 17 -0.85 4.99 2.93
C GLU A 17 -0.23 6.24 3.61
N LEU A 18 -1.03 7.23 4.00
CA LEU A 18 -0.53 8.48 4.58
C LEU A 18 0.25 8.25 5.89
N GLY A 19 1.52 8.67 5.90
CA GLY A 19 2.38 8.62 7.08
C GLY A 19 2.97 7.24 7.37
N ASP A 20 2.99 6.35 6.38
CA ASP A 20 3.62 5.05 6.51
C ASP A 20 5.18 5.13 6.55
N LYS A 21 5.81 3.99 6.85
CA LYS A 21 7.27 3.88 6.94
C LYS A 21 7.95 4.20 5.61
N THR A 22 7.31 3.89 4.46
CA THR A 22 7.90 4.17 3.14
C THR A 22 7.88 5.66 2.81
N GLN A 23 6.86 6.41 3.22
CA GLN A 23 6.80 7.86 3.08
C GLN A 23 7.84 8.56 3.95
N LEU A 24 8.04 8.13 5.20
CA LEU A 24 9.12 8.66 6.04
C LEU A 24 10.49 8.41 5.42
N ALA A 25 10.76 7.20 4.91
CA ALA A 25 12.00 6.91 4.20
C ALA A 25 12.16 7.78 2.94
N THR A 26 11.09 7.97 2.16
CA THR A 26 11.08 8.84 0.97
C THR A 26 11.38 10.30 1.34
N MET A 27 10.81 10.79 2.44
CA MET A 27 11.10 12.13 2.96
C MET A 27 12.57 12.29 3.36
N LEU A 28 13.16 11.28 4.01
CA LEU A 28 14.58 11.29 4.36
C LEU A 28 15.47 11.31 3.11
N TYR A 29 15.20 10.48 2.11
CA TYR A 29 15.93 10.49 0.84
C TYR A 29 15.78 11.81 0.08
N ALA A 30 14.62 12.47 0.16
CA ALA A 30 14.38 13.76 -0.47
C ALA A 30 15.00 14.94 0.30
N ALA A 31 15.20 14.77 1.61
CA ALA A 31 15.89 15.73 2.48
C ALA A 31 17.41 15.62 2.37
N ASP A 32 17.94 14.44 2.00
CA ASP A 32 19.34 14.25 1.67
C ASP A 32 19.70 15.04 0.40
N GLY A 33 20.59 16.02 0.55
CA GLY A 33 21.02 16.91 -0.53
C GLY A 33 21.83 16.21 -1.63
N ALA A 34 22.23 14.95 -1.43
CA ALA A 34 22.96 14.17 -2.42
C ALA A 34 22.07 13.62 -3.57
N HIS A 35 20.75 13.57 -3.39
CA HIS A 35 19.84 12.92 -4.33
C HIS A 35 18.90 13.91 -5.05
N PRO A 36 18.72 13.79 -6.38
CA PRO A 36 17.75 14.62 -7.09
C PRO A 36 16.31 14.32 -6.60
N LYS A 37 15.61 15.33 -6.10
CA LYS A 37 14.25 15.21 -5.54
C LYS A 37 13.25 14.55 -6.49
N TRP A 38 13.35 14.86 -7.78
CA TRP A 38 12.50 14.25 -8.81
C TRP A 38 12.78 12.77 -9.02
N THR A 39 14.02 12.32 -8.85
CA THR A 39 14.36 10.88 -8.90
C THR A 39 13.77 10.15 -7.72
N VAL A 40 13.87 10.71 -6.51
CA VAL A 40 13.28 10.14 -5.28
C VAL A 40 11.76 10.03 -5.43
N PHE A 41 11.11 11.10 -5.88
CA PHE A 41 9.66 11.10 -6.15
C PHE A 41 9.26 10.05 -7.19
N ALA A 42 9.94 10.03 -8.34
CA ALA A 42 9.60 9.09 -9.42
C ALA A 42 9.80 7.63 -8.98
N ALA A 43 10.86 7.33 -8.23
CA ALA A 43 11.12 6.00 -7.70
C ALA A 43 10.02 5.56 -6.72
N ALA A 44 9.70 6.39 -5.72
CA ALA A 44 8.67 6.08 -4.73
C ALA A 44 7.28 5.95 -5.37
N ALA A 45 6.92 6.87 -6.28
CA ALA A 45 5.65 6.82 -7.01
C ALA A 45 5.55 5.56 -7.90
N THR A 46 6.62 5.22 -8.62
CA THR A 46 6.63 4.00 -9.45
C THR A 46 6.52 2.75 -8.60
N ALA A 47 7.22 2.71 -7.45
CA ALA A 47 7.09 1.60 -6.51
C ALA A 47 5.65 1.43 -6.05
N LEU A 48 4.97 2.51 -5.64
CA LEU A 48 3.56 2.48 -5.22
C LEU A 48 2.61 2.03 -6.34
N VAL A 49 2.83 2.50 -7.57
CA VAL A 49 2.05 2.06 -8.74
C VAL A 49 2.23 0.57 -9.00
N VAL A 50 3.48 0.08 -8.98
CA VAL A 50 3.80 -1.32 -9.25
C VAL A 50 3.26 -2.24 -8.16
N THR A 51 3.43 -1.90 -6.88
CA THR A 51 2.90 -2.70 -5.78
C THR A 51 1.37 -2.73 -5.79
N THR A 52 0.72 -1.60 -6.10
CA THR A 52 -0.74 -1.54 -6.27
C THR A 52 -1.19 -2.40 -7.44
N ALA A 53 -0.50 -2.35 -8.59
CA ALA A 53 -0.82 -3.17 -9.75
C ALA A 53 -0.69 -4.66 -9.45
N LEU A 54 0.37 -5.08 -8.75
CA LEU A 54 0.54 -6.46 -8.30
C LEU A 54 -0.57 -6.88 -7.33
N GLY A 55 -0.97 -6.00 -6.40
CA GLY A 55 -2.08 -6.25 -5.48
C GLY A 55 -3.42 -6.46 -6.20
N VAL A 56 -3.72 -5.64 -7.21
CA VAL A 56 -4.93 -5.77 -8.03
C VAL A 56 -4.90 -7.08 -8.83
N LEU A 57 -3.77 -7.42 -9.45
CA LEU A 57 -3.60 -8.68 -10.20
C LEU A 57 -3.79 -9.89 -9.27
N ALA A 58 -3.07 -9.94 -8.15
CA ALA A 58 -3.21 -11.01 -7.18
C ALA A 58 -4.64 -11.11 -6.64
N GLY A 59 -5.26 -9.97 -6.30
CA GLY A 59 -6.64 -9.91 -5.85
C GLY A 59 -7.63 -10.45 -6.88
N SER A 60 -7.45 -10.11 -8.16
CA SER A 60 -8.30 -10.64 -9.25
C SER A 60 -8.18 -12.15 -9.38
N LEU A 61 -6.96 -12.69 -9.39
CA LEU A 61 -6.71 -14.13 -9.52
C LEU A 61 -7.26 -14.92 -8.33
N VAL A 62 -7.05 -14.41 -7.10
CA VAL A 62 -7.55 -15.08 -5.89
C VAL A 62 -9.08 -15.02 -5.81
N SER A 63 -9.69 -13.94 -6.32
CA SER A 63 -11.16 -13.79 -6.31
C SER A 63 -11.91 -14.79 -7.19
N GLU A 64 -11.23 -15.40 -8.18
CA GLU A 64 -11.79 -16.49 -9.00
C GLU A 64 -11.90 -17.80 -8.22
N LEU A 65 -11.05 -17.99 -7.21
CA LEU A 65 -10.95 -19.23 -6.43
C LEU A 65 -11.59 -19.12 -5.04
N VAL A 66 -11.65 -17.91 -4.47
CA VAL A 66 -12.05 -17.67 -3.09
C VAL A 66 -13.22 -16.69 -3.04
N PRO A 67 -14.33 -17.02 -2.34
CA PRO A 67 -15.46 -16.12 -2.19
C PRO A 67 -15.03 -14.76 -1.58
N PRO A 68 -15.56 -13.62 -2.08
CA PRO A 68 -15.17 -12.28 -1.60
C PRO A 68 -15.33 -12.08 -0.08
N ARG A 69 -16.31 -12.75 0.53
CA ARG A 69 -16.52 -12.71 1.99
C ARG A 69 -15.33 -13.32 2.74
N VAL A 70 -14.80 -14.44 2.26
CA VAL A 70 -13.66 -15.12 2.87
C VAL A 70 -12.39 -14.30 2.69
N LEU A 71 -12.18 -13.76 1.49
CA LEU A 71 -11.07 -12.83 1.17
C LEU A 71 -11.02 -11.64 2.15
N LYS A 72 -12.17 -11.01 2.44
CA LYS A 72 -12.25 -9.91 3.41
C LYS A 72 -11.82 -10.32 4.82
N TRP A 73 -12.27 -11.50 5.28
CA TRP A 73 -11.88 -12.01 6.60
C TRP A 73 -10.40 -12.35 6.67
N ILE A 74 -9.85 -13.00 5.64
CA ILE A 74 -8.42 -13.33 5.56
C ILE A 74 -7.57 -12.05 5.55
N ALA A 75 -7.92 -11.06 4.73
CA ALA A 75 -7.20 -9.79 4.66
C ALA A 75 -7.22 -9.06 6.01
N GLY A 76 -8.40 -8.95 6.65
CA GLY A 76 -8.52 -8.30 7.97
C GLY A 76 -7.76 -9.04 9.07
N ALA A 77 -7.88 -10.38 9.14
CA ALA A 77 -7.15 -11.19 10.12
C ALA A 77 -5.63 -11.11 9.89
N GLY A 78 -5.19 -11.14 8.64
CA GLY A 78 -3.78 -10.96 8.27
C GLY A 78 -3.25 -9.59 8.70
N PHE A 79 -4.01 -8.52 8.49
CA PHE A 79 -3.63 -7.16 8.90
C PHE A 79 -3.47 -7.06 10.42
N ILE A 80 -4.38 -7.66 11.19
CA ILE A 80 -4.27 -7.72 12.66
C ILE A 80 -3.04 -8.54 13.08
N ALA A 81 -2.82 -9.71 12.46
CA ALA A 81 -1.68 -10.55 12.77
C ALA A 81 -0.34 -9.85 12.51
N VAL A 82 -0.21 -9.16 11.37
CA VAL A 82 0.96 -8.33 11.05
C VAL A 82 1.11 -7.19 12.05
N GLY A 83 0.02 -6.50 12.41
CA GLY A 83 0.07 -5.44 13.41
C GLY A 83 0.54 -5.93 14.77
N LEU A 84 0.02 -7.07 15.25
CA LEU A 84 0.46 -7.70 16.50
C LEU A 84 1.92 -8.15 16.42
N TRP A 85 2.35 -8.70 15.27
CA TRP A 85 3.74 -9.06 15.05
C TRP A 85 4.63 -7.83 15.22
N VAL A 86 4.35 -6.74 14.51
CA VAL A 86 5.15 -5.50 14.55
C VAL A 86 5.21 -4.94 15.98
N LEU A 87 4.15 -5.07 16.77
CA LEU A 87 4.14 -4.62 18.18
C LEU A 87 5.02 -5.47 19.10
N VAL A 88 5.16 -6.77 18.84
CA VAL A 88 5.88 -7.71 19.73
C VAL A 88 7.29 -8.01 19.22
N ALA A 89 7.56 -7.81 17.94
CA ALA A 89 8.87 -8.05 17.35
C ALA A 89 9.92 -7.15 18.02
N PRO A 90 10.97 -7.75 18.64
CA PRO A 90 12.11 -6.98 19.09
C PRO A 90 12.86 -6.49 17.85
N GLU A 91 13.06 -5.17 17.74
CA GLU A 91 13.94 -4.55 16.72
C GLU A 91 15.39 -5.04 16.88
#